data_AF-X1A5D6-F1
#
_entry.id   AF-X1A5D6-F1
#
_cell.length_a   1.000
_cell.length_b   1.000
_cell.length_c   1.000
_cell.angle_alpha   90.00
_cell.angle_beta   90.00
_cell.angle_gamma   90.00
#
_symmetry.space_group_name_H-M   'P 1'
#
loop_
_entity.id
_entity.type
_entity.pdbx_description
1 polymer ?
#
loop_
_entity_poly.entity_id
_entity_poly.type
_entity_poly.pdbx_seq_one_letter_code
_entity_poly.pdbx_strand_id
1 'polypeptide(L)'
;MIVVPVAFVLLSIPFLPMVVPTLPVEQLVKFVGKMGVDAGVRTENRRITQLPQHIADRFGWEEMVEQVNDVYNNIPSEEKEKVGIMTGNWGQAGAIHLLGRKYDLPEPISLQGWYYFETLRKHQFKDTYLSIGLSRGNLQNIFEEVVQKDIYTNSYCMPDENNKCICLCRKPKYDLRDYWLMDRNIDPHFVEILQNESVLAAIAYYHECRKKNPSIMMFSERQINSLGYKYLRKGKLEDAIALFKLNVEVYPASSNVYDSLGEGYMENSQYELAIKNYKKSLELNPNNANAREMLKKLEKNKL
;
A
#
# COMPACT_ATOMS: atom_id res chain seq x y z
N MET A 1 -42.15 -30.78 18.53
CA MET A 1 -41.46 -29.88 17.57
C MET A 1 -40.26 -29.12 18.16
N ILE A 2 -39.69 -29.54 19.30
CA ILE A 2 -38.53 -28.86 19.94
C ILE A 2 -37.22 -29.66 19.73
N VAL A 3 -37.31 -30.93 19.31
CA VAL A 3 -36.17 -31.85 19.19
C VAL A 3 -35.24 -31.50 18.02
N VAL A 4 -35.78 -31.01 16.90
CA VAL A 4 -35.01 -30.68 15.70
C VAL A 4 -34.08 -29.46 15.90
N PRO A 5 -34.53 -28.35 16.51
CA PRO A 5 -33.64 -27.23 16.87
C PRO A 5 -32.50 -27.63 17.82
N VAL A 6 -32.80 -28.45 18.83
CA VAL A 6 -31.79 -28.89 19.82
C VAL A 6 -30.74 -29.81 19.18
N ALA A 7 -31.14 -30.71 18.29
CA ALA A 7 -30.21 -31.56 17.56
C ALA A 7 -29.26 -30.75 16.66
N PHE A 8 -29.74 -29.71 15.98
CA PHE A 8 -28.91 -28.83 15.16
C PHE A 8 -27.89 -28.03 15.98
N VAL A 9 -28.28 -27.55 17.17
CA VAL A 9 -27.35 -26.88 18.09
C VAL A 9 -26.29 -27.86 18.59
N LEU A 10 -26.68 -29.08 18.99
CA LEU A 10 -25.72 -30.08 19.48
C LEU A 10 -24.74 -30.54 18.39
N LEU A 11 -25.19 -30.63 17.13
CA LEU A 11 -24.35 -30.99 15.99
C LEU A 11 -23.38 -29.88 15.58
N SER A 12 -23.64 -28.62 15.93
CA SER A 12 -22.74 -27.49 15.63
C SER A 12 -21.67 -27.26 16.71
N ILE A 13 -21.84 -27.81 17.92
CA ILE A 13 -20.88 -27.67 19.03
C ILE A 13 -19.45 -28.12 18.66
N PRO A 14 -19.22 -29.25 17.97
CA PRO A 14 -17.88 -29.64 17.55
C PRO A 14 -17.20 -28.63 16.60
N PHE A 15 -17.98 -27.81 15.91
CA PHE A 15 -17.48 -26.81 14.97
C PHE A 15 -17.31 -25.41 15.60
N LEU A 16 -17.76 -25.22 16.86
CA LEU A 16 -17.62 -23.97 17.60
C LEU A 16 -16.19 -23.40 17.58
N PRO A 17 -15.13 -24.20 17.80
CA PRO A 17 -13.76 -23.68 17.79
C PRO A 17 -13.32 -23.05 16.47
N MET A 18 -13.95 -23.38 15.34
CA MET A 18 -13.64 -22.77 14.04
C MET A 18 -14.31 -21.41 13.83
N VAL A 19 -15.42 -21.17 14.52
CA VAL A 19 -16.23 -19.96 14.39
C VAL A 19 -15.94 -18.98 15.52
N VAL A 20 -15.66 -19.51 16.71
CA VAL A 20 -15.41 -18.77 17.95
C VAL A 20 -14.05 -19.22 18.51
N PRO A 21 -13.13 -18.29 18.82
CA PRO A 21 -11.76 -18.63 19.26
C PRO A 21 -11.77 -19.13 20.71
N THR A 22 -12.28 -20.35 20.92
CA THR A 22 -12.41 -20.99 22.25
C THR A 22 -11.17 -21.80 22.62
N LEU A 23 -10.27 -22.07 21.66
CA LEU A 23 -9.05 -22.83 21.85
C LEU A 23 -7.80 -21.95 21.63
N PRO A 24 -6.71 -22.20 22.38
CA PRO A 24 -5.39 -21.66 22.05
C PRO A 24 -4.99 -22.02 20.61
N VAL A 25 -4.28 -21.12 19.94
CA VAL A 25 -3.97 -21.20 18.50
C VAL A 25 -3.32 -22.52 18.10
N GLU A 26 -2.34 -22.98 18.86
CA GLU A 26 -1.67 -24.25 18.59
C GLU A 26 -2.63 -25.44 18.63
N GLN A 27 -3.62 -25.39 19.53
CA GLN A 27 -4.66 -26.40 19.65
C GLN A 27 -5.68 -26.28 18.53
N LEU A 28 -6.03 -25.04 18.13
CA LEU A 28 -6.91 -24.79 17.00
C LEU A 28 -6.30 -25.27 15.67
N VAL A 29 -5.01 -25.00 15.42
CA VAL A 29 -4.27 -25.47 14.24
C VAL A 29 -4.28 -27.01 14.19
N LYS A 30 -4.01 -27.67 15.33
CA LYS A 30 -4.09 -29.14 15.44
C LYS A 30 -5.50 -29.66 15.23
N PHE A 31 -6.50 -28.96 15.75
CA PHE A 31 -7.92 -29.33 15.67
C PHE A 31 -8.44 -29.27 14.23
N VAL A 32 -8.22 -28.16 13.54
CA VAL A 32 -8.66 -28.00 12.14
C VAL A 32 -7.91 -28.98 11.23
N GLY A 33 -6.60 -29.18 11.45
CA GLY A 33 -5.82 -30.19 10.73
C GLY A 33 -6.37 -31.61 10.87
N LYS A 34 -6.90 -31.99 12.04
CA LYS A 34 -7.53 -33.31 12.28
C LYS A 34 -8.87 -33.49 11.58
N MET A 35 -9.59 -32.42 11.28
CA MET A 35 -10.88 -32.48 10.57
C MET A 35 -10.74 -32.60 9.05
N GLY A 36 -9.51 -32.64 8.52
CA GLY A 36 -9.27 -32.74 7.07
C GLY A 36 -9.64 -31.47 6.29
N VAL A 37 -10.01 -30.39 6.99
CA VAL A 37 -10.22 -29.06 6.40
C VAL A 37 -8.88 -28.35 6.41
N ASP A 38 -8.38 -27.92 5.25
CA ASP A 38 -7.16 -27.11 5.23
C ASP A 38 -7.49 -25.73 5.80
N ALA A 39 -7.02 -25.46 7.02
CA ALA A 39 -7.30 -24.22 7.74
C ALA A 39 -6.72 -22.99 7.05
N GLY A 40 -5.65 -23.15 6.28
CA GLY A 40 -4.90 -22.03 5.72
C GLY A 40 -5.50 -21.46 4.44
N VAL A 41 -5.31 -20.16 4.21
CA VAL A 41 -5.55 -19.58 2.90
C VAL A 41 -4.59 -20.22 1.89
N ARG A 42 -5.12 -20.65 0.74
CA ARG A 42 -4.35 -21.18 -0.39
C ARG A 42 -4.44 -20.21 -1.56
N THR A 43 -3.32 -19.84 -2.15
CA THR A 43 -3.26 -19.28 -3.50
C THR A 43 -2.45 -20.21 -4.37
N GLU A 44 -3.11 -20.65 -5.45
CA GLU A 44 -2.65 -21.43 -6.62
C GLU A 44 -1.79 -22.68 -6.39
N ASN A 45 -0.80 -22.70 -5.48
CA ASN A 45 -0.08 -23.90 -5.04
C ASN A 45 0.69 -23.76 -3.70
N ARG A 46 0.45 -22.71 -2.88
CA ARG A 46 1.15 -22.52 -1.59
C ARG A 46 0.19 -22.29 -0.43
N ARG A 47 0.53 -22.88 0.73
CA ARG A 47 -0.14 -22.67 2.01
C ARG A 47 0.34 -21.33 2.59
N ILE A 48 -0.57 -20.39 2.78
CA ILE A 48 -0.24 -19.00 3.14
C ILE A 48 -0.33 -18.78 4.66
N THR A 49 -1.29 -19.43 5.33
CA THR A 49 -1.48 -19.34 6.77
C THR A 49 -1.72 -20.71 7.41
N GLN A 50 -1.55 -20.78 8.73
CA GLN A 50 -1.93 -21.95 9.53
C GLN A 50 -3.37 -21.87 10.06
N LEU A 51 -4.02 -20.71 9.91
CA LEU A 51 -5.35 -20.39 10.45
C LEU A 51 -6.34 -19.98 9.35
N PRO A 52 -7.67 -20.19 9.59
CA PRO A 52 -8.72 -19.67 8.72
C PRO A 52 -8.62 -18.16 8.54
N GLN A 53 -8.94 -17.66 7.35
CA GLN A 53 -8.75 -16.26 6.98
C GLN A 53 -9.37 -15.28 8.00
N HIS A 54 -10.62 -15.49 8.41
CA HIS A 54 -11.33 -14.62 9.37
C HIS A 54 -10.72 -14.58 10.78
N ILE A 55 -9.86 -15.55 11.11
CA ILE A 55 -9.09 -15.58 12.35
C ILE A 55 -7.71 -14.97 12.09
N ALA A 56 -7.03 -15.38 11.02
CA ALA A 56 -5.70 -14.88 10.64
C ALA A 56 -5.68 -13.36 10.41
N ASP A 57 -6.76 -12.79 9.88
CA ASP A 57 -6.90 -11.34 9.63
C ASP A 57 -6.89 -10.51 10.93
N ARG A 58 -7.34 -11.10 12.05
CA ARG A 58 -7.39 -10.45 13.38
C ARG A 58 -6.28 -10.93 14.31
N PHE A 59 -5.58 -11.99 13.93
CA PHE A 59 -4.53 -12.56 14.73
C PHE A 59 -3.29 -11.67 14.71
N GLY A 60 -2.73 -11.37 15.88
CA GLY A 60 -1.60 -10.45 16.01
C GLY A 60 -1.96 -8.99 16.23
N TRP A 61 -3.24 -8.63 16.24
CA TRP A 61 -3.67 -7.23 16.46
C TRP A 61 -3.28 -6.71 17.83
N GLU A 62 -3.38 -7.53 18.88
CA GLU A 62 -3.03 -7.11 20.24
C GLU A 62 -1.54 -6.80 20.35
N GLU A 63 -0.70 -7.71 19.85
CA GLU A 63 0.76 -7.56 19.83
C GLU A 63 1.19 -6.38 18.95
N MET A 64 0.55 -6.21 17.79
CA MET A 64 0.82 -5.07 16.90
C MET A 64 0.49 -3.73 17.59
N VAL A 65 -0.67 -3.64 18.25
CA VAL A 65 -1.10 -2.41 18.92
C VAL A 65 -0.23 -2.12 20.14
N GLU A 66 0.18 -3.15 20.89
CA GLU A 66 1.13 -3.03 21.99
C GLU A 66 2.48 -2.50 21.50
N GLN A 67 3.04 -3.07 20.42
CA GLN A 67 4.29 -2.61 19.85
C GLN A 67 4.19 -1.17 19.32
N VAL A 68 3.07 -0.81 18.68
CA VAL A 68 2.81 0.59 18.27
C VAL A 68 2.75 1.52 19.49
N ASN A 69 2.12 1.09 20.59
CA ASN A 69 2.09 1.83 21.85
C ASN A 69 3.49 2.00 22.45
N ASP A 70 4.32 0.97 22.43
CA ASP A 70 5.69 1.05 22.94
C ASP A 70 6.51 2.08 22.17
N VAL A 71 6.40 2.08 20.84
CA VAL A 71 7.05 3.09 20.01
C VAL A 71 6.47 4.48 20.28
N TYR A 72 5.15 4.60 20.42
CA TYR A 72 4.48 5.87 20.72
C TYR A 72 4.86 6.46 22.09
N ASN A 73 5.05 5.61 23.11
CA ASN A 73 5.47 6.03 24.45
C ASN A 73 6.93 6.50 24.50
N ASN A 74 7.76 6.03 23.58
CA ASN A 74 9.15 6.47 23.43
C ASN A 74 9.29 7.81 22.66
N ILE A 75 8.18 8.39 22.17
CA ILE A 75 8.19 9.73 21.57
C ILE A 75 8.21 10.79 22.69
N PRO A 76 9.05 11.84 22.58
CA PRO A 76 9.08 12.92 23.57
C PRO A 76 7.69 13.53 23.83
N SER A 77 7.37 13.80 25.09
CA SER A 77 6.03 14.26 25.51
C SER A 77 5.55 15.52 24.79
N GLU A 78 6.46 16.44 24.45
CA GLU A 78 6.17 17.69 23.71
C GLU A 78 5.70 17.46 22.27
N GLU A 79 6.07 16.31 21.69
CA GLU A 79 5.70 15.91 20.33
C GLU A 79 4.51 14.94 20.33
N LYS A 80 4.31 14.20 21.42
CA LYS A 80 3.33 13.10 21.52
C LYS A 80 1.91 13.52 21.16
N GLU A 81 1.42 14.65 21.65
CA GLU A 81 0.07 15.16 21.32
C GLU A 81 -0.10 15.53 19.83
N LYS A 82 1.01 15.88 19.16
CA LYS A 82 1.05 16.28 17.75
C LYS A 82 1.21 15.10 16.80
N VAL A 83 1.42 13.89 17.32
CA VAL A 83 1.56 12.68 16.51
C VAL A 83 0.19 12.10 16.21
N GLY A 84 -0.07 11.76 14.95
CA GLY A 84 -1.19 10.92 14.55
C GLY A 84 -0.74 9.49 14.28
N ILE A 85 -1.68 8.56 14.13
CA ILE A 85 -1.38 7.19 13.69
C ILE A 85 -1.88 6.99 12.27
N MET A 86 -0.99 6.60 11.36
CA MET A 86 -1.32 6.31 9.95
C MET A 86 -1.16 4.83 9.67
N THR A 87 -2.18 4.21 9.08
CA THR A 87 -2.19 2.76 8.84
C THR A 87 -2.19 2.42 7.35
N GLY A 88 -1.54 1.31 6.98
CA GLY A 88 -1.44 0.85 5.61
C GLY A 88 -2.72 0.22 5.08
N ASN A 89 -3.57 -0.33 5.95
CA ASN A 89 -4.83 -0.94 5.57
C ASN A 89 -5.94 -0.77 6.62
N TRP A 90 -7.15 -1.21 6.26
CA TRP A 90 -8.36 -1.05 7.07
C TRP A 90 -8.38 -1.98 8.30
N GLY A 91 -7.71 -3.13 8.25
CA GLY A 91 -7.58 -4.06 9.37
C GLY A 91 -6.70 -3.48 10.48
N GLN A 92 -5.55 -2.93 10.10
CA GLN A 92 -4.64 -2.20 11.00
C GLN A 92 -5.32 -0.97 11.61
N ALA A 93 -6.08 -0.20 10.80
CA ALA A 93 -6.89 0.90 11.30
C ALA A 93 -7.91 0.41 12.34
N GLY A 94 -8.62 -0.68 12.05
CA GLY A 94 -9.55 -1.32 12.97
C GLY A 94 -8.90 -1.77 14.29
N ALA A 95 -7.71 -2.37 14.21
CA ALA A 95 -6.94 -2.81 15.37
C ALA A 95 -6.60 -1.63 16.30
N ILE A 96 -6.03 -0.55 15.75
CA ILE A 96 -5.70 0.66 16.52
C ILE A 96 -6.95 1.32 17.09
N HIS A 97 -8.02 1.44 16.29
CA HIS A 97 -9.27 2.06 16.72
C HIS A 97 -9.94 1.33 17.90
N LEU A 98 -9.92 -0.01 17.88
CA LEU A 98 -10.58 -0.83 18.89
C LEU A 98 -9.69 -1.04 20.12
N LEU A 99 -8.43 -1.46 19.90
CA LEU A 99 -7.54 -1.89 20.97
C LEU A 99 -6.64 -0.76 21.46
N GLY A 100 -6.36 0.26 20.65
CA GLY A 100 -5.49 1.38 21.02
C GLY A 100 -6.10 2.32 22.06
N ARG A 101 -7.42 2.29 22.23
CA ARG A 101 -8.13 3.08 23.26
C ARG A 101 -7.65 2.77 24.67
N LYS A 102 -7.25 1.51 24.96
CA LYS A 102 -6.73 1.14 26.30
C LYS A 102 -5.37 1.77 26.61
N TYR A 103 -4.71 2.30 25.60
CA TYR A 103 -3.39 2.95 25.66
C TYR A 103 -3.47 4.46 25.38
N ASP A 104 -4.67 5.03 25.28
CA ASP A 104 -4.89 6.43 24.87
C ASP A 104 -4.18 6.80 23.56
N LEU A 105 -4.12 5.85 22.61
CA LEU A 105 -3.54 6.10 21.30
C LEU A 105 -4.43 7.03 20.46
N PRO A 106 -3.86 7.90 19.61
CA PRO A 106 -4.61 8.71 18.67
C PRO A 106 -5.48 7.85 17.75
N GLU A 107 -6.66 8.37 17.41
CA GLU A 107 -7.52 7.76 16.39
C GLU A 107 -6.75 7.59 15.06
N PRO A 108 -6.80 6.39 14.44
CA PRO A 108 -6.01 6.11 13.27
C PRO A 108 -6.64 6.69 12.01
N ILE A 109 -5.78 7.11 11.09
CA ILE A 109 -6.17 7.46 9.72
C ILE A 109 -5.77 6.34 8.75
N SER A 110 -6.61 6.11 7.75
CA SER A 110 -6.38 5.10 6.71
C SER A 110 -7.16 5.47 5.44
N LEU A 111 -6.57 5.19 4.28
CA LEU A 111 -7.24 5.37 2.98
C LEU A 111 -7.92 4.11 2.44
N GLN A 112 -7.94 3.05 3.21
CA GLN A 112 -8.59 1.82 2.81
C GLN A 112 -9.98 1.69 3.45
N GLY A 113 -10.90 1.11 2.69
CA GLY A 113 -12.26 0.82 3.16
C GLY A 113 -13.01 2.05 3.66
N TRP A 114 -13.80 1.85 4.72
CA TRP A 114 -14.64 2.88 5.33
C TRP A 114 -13.83 4.04 5.92
N TYR A 115 -12.63 3.76 6.45
CA TYR A 115 -11.76 4.78 7.06
C TYR A 115 -11.39 5.89 6.08
N TYR A 116 -11.38 5.63 4.77
CA TYR A 116 -11.14 6.65 3.75
C TYR A 116 -12.06 7.87 3.92
N PHE A 117 -13.37 7.62 3.98
CA PHE A 117 -14.38 8.69 4.07
C PHE A 117 -14.32 9.40 5.42
N GLU A 118 -14.15 8.63 6.49
CA GLU A 118 -14.10 9.18 7.84
C GLU A 118 -12.84 10.02 8.07
N THR A 119 -11.71 9.58 7.53
CA THR A 119 -10.44 10.29 7.54
C THR A 119 -10.59 11.65 6.85
N LEU A 120 -11.05 11.66 5.59
CA LEU A 120 -11.19 12.92 4.83
C LEU A 120 -12.24 13.87 5.42
N ARG A 121 -13.31 13.33 6.02
CA ARG A 121 -14.40 14.15 6.55
C ARG A 121 -14.06 14.78 7.91
N LYS A 122 -13.50 13.99 8.83
CA LYS A 122 -13.40 14.40 10.24
C LYS A 122 -12.00 14.77 10.70
N HIS A 123 -10.96 14.23 10.05
CA HIS A 123 -9.63 14.35 10.61
C HIS A 123 -8.96 15.65 10.16
N GLN A 124 -8.42 16.37 11.16
CA GLN A 124 -7.42 17.40 10.93
C GLN A 124 -6.08 16.71 10.75
N PHE A 125 -5.48 16.91 9.58
CA PHE A 125 -4.19 16.34 9.25
C PHE A 125 -3.09 17.01 10.07
N LYS A 126 -2.24 16.18 10.66
CA LYS A 126 -1.04 16.59 11.41
C LYS A 126 0.20 16.55 10.52
N ASP A 127 1.31 17.11 11.01
CA ASP A 127 2.61 17.08 10.31
C ASP A 127 3.51 15.90 10.71
N THR A 128 3.09 15.12 11.71
CA THR A 128 3.84 13.98 12.25
C THR A 128 2.95 12.77 12.40
N TYR A 129 3.40 11.63 11.89
CA TYR A 129 2.70 10.35 12.00
C TYR A 129 3.60 9.22 12.42
N LEU A 130 3.10 8.40 13.34
CA LEU A 130 3.56 7.04 13.50
C LEU A 130 2.83 6.17 12.49
N SER A 131 3.56 5.68 11.49
CA SER A 131 3.00 4.83 10.45
C SER A 131 3.24 3.35 10.74
N ILE A 132 2.20 2.52 10.56
CA ILE A 132 2.28 1.05 10.54
C ILE A 132 1.74 0.54 9.20
N GLY A 133 2.47 -0.38 8.57
CA GLY A 133 1.99 -1.12 7.39
C GLY A 133 2.35 -0.53 6.02
N LEU A 134 2.69 0.76 5.95
CA LEU A 134 3.23 1.38 4.73
C LEU A 134 4.72 1.05 4.59
N SER A 135 5.18 0.79 3.36
CA SER A 135 6.60 0.57 3.11
C SER A 135 7.40 1.87 3.29
N ARG A 136 8.66 1.75 3.71
CA ARG A 136 9.56 2.92 3.88
C ARG A 136 9.67 3.74 2.60
N GLY A 137 9.73 3.09 1.43
CA GLY A 137 9.76 3.77 0.14
C GLY A 137 8.49 4.58 -0.15
N ASN A 138 7.31 4.04 0.17
CA ASN A 138 6.07 4.79 0.02
C ASN A 138 6.03 5.99 0.98
N LEU A 139 6.47 5.81 2.23
CA LEU A 139 6.54 6.90 3.19
C LEU A 139 7.51 7.99 2.76
N GLN A 140 8.64 7.63 2.17
CA GLN A 140 9.62 8.59 1.64
C GLN A 140 9.09 9.39 0.45
N ASN A 141 8.04 8.92 -0.24
CA ASN A 141 7.37 9.72 -1.26
C ASN A 141 6.43 10.77 -0.62
N ILE A 142 5.92 10.52 0.59
CA ILE A 142 4.93 11.37 1.26
C ILE A 142 5.59 12.36 2.23
N PHE A 143 6.65 11.94 2.91
CA PHE A 143 7.31 12.67 3.99
C PHE A 143 8.78 12.95 3.66
N GLU A 144 9.28 14.10 4.10
CA GLU A 144 10.71 14.43 3.99
C GLU A 144 11.56 13.60 4.95
N GLU A 145 11.04 13.35 6.16
CA GLU A 145 11.74 12.63 7.21
C GLU A 145 11.01 11.33 7.53
N VAL A 146 11.69 10.20 7.33
CA VAL A 146 11.16 8.86 7.63
C VAL A 146 12.19 8.07 8.41
N VAL A 147 11.90 7.82 9.69
CA VAL A 147 12.75 7.05 10.60
C VAL A 147 12.05 5.76 10.97
N GLN A 148 12.58 4.63 10.51
CA GLN A 148 12.12 3.32 10.97
C GLN A 148 12.44 3.16 12.45
N LYS A 149 11.42 2.89 13.27
CA LYS A 149 11.53 2.67 14.71
C LYS A 149 11.50 1.20 15.06
N ASP A 150 10.71 0.42 14.32
CA ASP A 150 10.59 -1.01 14.56
C ASP A 150 10.04 -1.75 13.32
N ILE A 151 9.98 -3.08 13.39
CA ILE A 151 9.32 -3.95 12.42
C ILE A 151 8.39 -4.89 13.19
N TYR A 152 7.10 -4.81 12.89
CA TYR A 152 6.12 -5.77 13.41
C TYR A 152 6.28 -7.12 12.70
N THR A 153 6.40 -8.19 13.48
CA THR A 153 6.41 -9.56 12.98
C THR A 153 5.53 -10.49 13.83
N ASN A 154 4.76 -11.37 13.18
CA ASN A 154 3.99 -12.41 13.85
C ASN A 154 3.90 -13.67 12.96
N SER A 155 4.21 -14.84 13.52
CA SER A 155 4.30 -16.09 12.75
C SER A 155 2.94 -16.66 12.33
N TYR A 156 1.84 -16.15 12.90
CA TYR A 156 0.49 -16.66 12.72
C TYR A 156 -0.47 -15.66 12.06
N CYS A 157 -0.05 -14.41 11.87
CA CYS A 157 -0.83 -13.44 11.11
C CYS A 157 -0.77 -13.75 9.60
N MET A 158 -1.62 -13.10 8.82
CA MET A 158 -1.53 -13.12 7.37
C MET A 158 -0.12 -12.66 6.93
N PRO A 159 0.53 -13.30 5.94
CA PRO A 159 1.84 -12.85 5.44
C PRO A 159 1.85 -11.41 4.95
N ASP A 160 0.73 -10.96 4.37
CA ASP A 160 0.52 -9.58 3.96
C ASP A 160 0.34 -8.60 5.13
N GLU A 161 0.23 -9.08 6.36
CA GLU A 161 0.21 -8.31 7.61
C GLU A 161 1.50 -8.51 8.43
N ASN A 162 2.41 -9.35 7.97
CA ASN A 162 3.68 -9.62 8.62
C ASN A 162 4.79 -8.71 8.06
N ASN A 163 5.89 -8.57 8.80
CA ASN A 163 7.07 -7.79 8.42
C ASN A 163 6.73 -6.33 8.04
N LYS A 164 5.96 -5.65 8.89
CA LYS A 164 5.49 -4.28 8.65
C LYS A 164 6.36 -3.24 9.34
N CYS A 165 6.81 -2.22 8.60
CA CYS A 165 7.53 -1.11 9.23
C CYS A 165 6.62 -0.39 10.22
N ILE A 166 7.16 -0.11 11.40
CA ILE A 166 6.72 0.98 12.26
C ILE A 166 7.69 2.14 12.07
N CYS A 167 7.21 3.21 11.43
CA CYS A 167 8.04 4.29 10.93
C CYS A 167 7.51 5.63 11.48
N LEU A 168 8.36 6.43 12.12
CA LEU A 168 8.03 7.80 12.54
C LEU A 168 8.34 8.75 11.39
N CYS A 169 7.29 9.44 10.91
CA CYS A 169 7.31 10.25 9.71
C CYS A 169 7.00 11.71 10.05
N ARG A 170 7.73 12.65 9.47
CA ARG A 170 7.56 14.09 9.69
C ARG A 170 7.65 14.88 8.39
N LYS A 171 7.13 16.10 8.43
CA LYS A 171 7.21 17.09 7.34
C LYS A 171 6.62 16.50 6.06
N PRO A 172 5.29 16.38 5.97
CA PRO A 172 4.67 15.91 4.75
C PRO A 172 5.07 16.85 3.60
N LYS A 173 5.47 16.27 2.47
CA LYS A 173 5.89 16.97 1.25
C LYS A 173 4.72 17.66 0.54
N TYR A 174 3.51 17.23 0.87
CA TYR A 174 2.25 17.64 0.27
C TYR A 174 1.24 17.91 1.37
N ASP A 175 0.21 18.70 1.09
CA ASP A 175 -0.99 18.65 1.91
C ASP A 175 -1.55 17.21 1.86
N LEU A 176 -1.71 16.59 3.03
CA LEU A 176 -2.07 15.17 3.12
C LEU A 176 -3.51 14.91 2.71
N ARG A 177 -4.41 15.90 2.84
CA ARG A 177 -5.79 15.79 2.36
C ARG A 177 -5.78 15.75 0.83
N ASP A 178 -5.04 16.66 0.20
CA ASP A 178 -4.90 16.71 -1.26
C ASP A 178 -4.18 15.46 -1.79
N TYR A 179 -3.09 15.04 -1.13
CA TYR A 179 -2.37 13.80 -1.46
C TYR A 179 -3.32 12.59 -1.44
N TRP A 180 -4.30 12.57 -0.54
CA TRP A 180 -5.23 11.45 -0.44
C TRP A 180 -6.44 11.52 -1.36
N LEU A 181 -6.94 12.72 -1.66
CA LEU A 181 -7.96 12.91 -2.68
C LEU A 181 -7.46 12.52 -4.07
N MET A 182 -6.20 12.84 -4.35
CA MET A 182 -5.56 12.58 -5.64
C MET A 182 -4.93 11.18 -5.74
N ASP A 183 -4.87 10.40 -4.65
CA ASP A 183 -4.55 8.96 -4.76
C ASP A 183 -5.63 8.19 -5.54
N ARG A 184 -6.89 8.61 -5.42
CA ARG A 184 -8.04 7.99 -6.10
C ARG A 184 -8.53 8.73 -7.34
N ASN A 185 -8.18 10.00 -7.50
CA ASN A 185 -8.58 10.82 -8.64
C ASN A 185 -7.39 11.44 -9.33
N ILE A 186 -7.48 11.60 -10.64
CA ILE A 186 -6.63 12.53 -11.38
C ILE A 186 -7.35 13.88 -11.38
N ASP A 187 -6.60 14.97 -11.31
CA ASP A 187 -7.10 16.33 -11.46
C ASP A 187 -8.05 16.42 -12.67
N PRO A 188 -9.32 16.83 -12.46
CA PRO A 188 -10.32 16.81 -13.53
C PRO A 188 -9.94 17.66 -14.74
N HIS A 189 -9.27 18.79 -14.53
CA HIS A 189 -8.88 19.66 -15.64
C HIS A 189 -7.70 19.08 -16.42
N PHE A 190 -6.75 18.43 -15.74
CA PHE A 190 -5.71 17.63 -16.40
C PHE A 190 -6.32 16.53 -17.28
N VAL A 191 -7.35 15.83 -16.79
CA VAL A 191 -8.08 14.81 -17.60
C VAL A 191 -8.84 15.44 -18.76
N GLU A 192 -9.47 16.59 -18.56
CA GLU A 192 -10.17 17.33 -19.60
C GLU A 192 -9.22 17.69 -20.77
N ILE A 193 -8.05 18.25 -20.46
CA ILE A 193 -7.03 18.59 -21.46
C ILE A 193 -6.52 17.34 -22.18
N LEU A 194 -6.32 16.22 -21.47
CA LEU A 194 -5.95 14.93 -22.10
C LEU A 194 -6.98 14.43 -23.12
N GLN A 195 -8.27 14.69 -22.88
CA GLN A 195 -9.37 14.23 -23.72
C GLN A 195 -9.63 15.16 -24.91
N ASN A 196 -9.52 16.46 -24.69
CA ASN A 196 -9.95 17.48 -25.65
C ASN A 196 -8.79 18.09 -26.46
N GLU A 197 -7.56 18.01 -25.96
CA GLU A 197 -6.38 18.62 -26.58
C GLU A 197 -5.28 17.59 -26.85
N SER A 198 -4.27 17.49 -25.98
CA SER A 198 -3.12 16.61 -26.15
C SER A 198 -2.44 16.28 -24.84
N VAL A 199 -1.63 15.22 -24.83
CA VAL A 199 -0.78 14.86 -23.67
C VAL A 199 0.21 15.98 -23.33
N LEU A 200 0.79 16.63 -24.34
CA LEU A 200 1.74 17.72 -24.12
C LEU A 200 1.07 18.95 -23.49
N ALA A 201 -0.16 19.27 -23.88
CA ALA A 201 -0.93 20.35 -23.27
C ALA A 201 -1.22 20.06 -21.78
N ALA A 202 -1.61 18.82 -21.45
CA ALA A 202 -1.86 18.42 -20.06
C ALA A 202 -0.58 18.49 -19.21
N ILE A 203 0.55 18.04 -19.76
CA ILE A 203 1.87 18.15 -19.11
C ILE A 203 2.26 19.63 -18.90
N ALA A 204 2.05 20.49 -19.90
CA ALA A 204 2.32 21.92 -19.77
C ALA A 204 1.46 22.55 -18.66
N TYR A 205 0.17 22.19 -18.60
CA TYR A 205 -0.73 22.61 -17.52
C TYR A 205 -0.22 22.17 -16.14
N TYR A 206 0.21 20.91 -16.00
CA TYR A 206 0.83 20.42 -14.76
C TYR A 206 2.03 21.28 -14.35
N HIS A 207 2.94 21.59 -15.27
CA HIS A 207 4.11 22.42 -14.95
C HIS A 207 3.75 23.85 -14.55
N GLU A 208 2.76 24.46 -15.20
CA GLU A 208 2.26 25.80 -14.82
C GLU A 208 1.65 25.80 -13.41
N CYS A 209 0.87 24.77 -13.09
CA CYS A 209 0.35 24.56 -11.74
C CYS A 209 1.47 24.40 -10.71
N ARG A 210 2.49 23.57 -11.02
CA ARG A 210 3.61 23.30 -10.13
C ARG A 210 4.50 24.52 -9.88
N LYS A 211 4.63 25.43 -10.85
CA LYS A 211 5.32 26.72 -10.65
C LYS A 211 4.65 27.58 -9.58
N LYS A 212 3.31 27.57 -9.54
CA LYS A 212 2.52 28.36 -8.57
C LYS A 212 2.45 27.69 -7.21
N ASN A 213 2.35 26.36 -7.20
CA ASN A 213 2.32 25.56 -5.99
C ASN A 213 3.24 24.33 -6.15
N PRO A 214 4.49 24.38 -5.66
CA PRO A 214 5.46 23.30 -5.83
C PRO A 214 5.04 21.95 -5.21
N SER A 215 4.13 21.98 -4.23
CA SER A 215 3.56 20.79 -3.58
C SER A 215 2.17 20.42 -4.13
N ILE A 216 1.76 20.96 -5.29
CA ILE A 216 0.50 20.54 -5.90
C ILE A 216 0.56 19.07 -6.30
N MET A 217 -0.48 18.34 -5.92
CA MET A 217 -0.70 16.99 -6.39
C MET A 217 -1.89 16.97 -7.35
N MET A 218 -1.69 16.37 -8.52
CA MET A 218 -2.71 16.29 -9.57
C MET A 218 -3.04 14.84 -9.95
N PHE A 219 -2.24 13.89 -9.49
CA PHE A 219 -2.37 12.48 -9.79
C PHE A 219 -1.42 11.69 -8.89
N SER A 220 -1.64 10.39 -8.76
CA SER A 220 -0.68 9.45 -8.16
C SER A 220 0.20 8.77 -9.21
N GLU A 221 1.31 8.18 -8.74
CA GLU A 221 2.24 7.40 -9.57
C GLU A 221 1.48 6.35 -10.41
N ARG A 222 0.59 5.61 -9.75
CA ARG A 222 -0.19 4.52 -10.36
C ARG A 222 -1.14 5.04 -11.44
N GLN A 223 -1.73 6.20 -11.23
CA GLN A 223 -2.69 6.79 -12.17
C GLN A 223 -2.01 7.24 -13.46
N ILE A 224 -0.90 7.98 -13.37
CA ILE A 224 -0.12 8.36 -14.56
C ILE A 224 0.42 7.12 -15.25
N ASN A 225 0.88 6.12 -14.48
CA ASN A 225 1.33 4.86 -15.06
C ASN A 225 0.21 4.18 -15.88
N SER A 226 -0.98 4.10 -15.29
CA SER A 226 -2.17 3.52 -15.94
C SER A 226 -2.58 4.29 -17.20
N LEU A 227 -2.46 5.63 -17.19
CA LEU A 227 -2.65 6.46 -18.37
C LEU A 227 -1.60 6.17 -19.44
N GLY A 228 -0.32 6.12 -19.07
CA GLY A 228 0.78 5.79 -19.99
C GLY A 228 0.52 4.45 -20.70
N TYR A 229 0.20 3.40 -19.95
CA TYR A 229 -0.18 2.10 -20.52
C TYR A 229 -1.45 2.14 -21.37
N LYS A 230 -2.43 3.00 -21.05
CA LYS A 230 -3.62 3.19 -21.89
C LYS A 230 -3.26 3.78 -23.25
N TYR A 231 -2.33 4.74 -23.32
CA TYR A 231 -1.84 5.29 -24.58
C TYR A 231 -0.95 4.30 -25.34
N LEU A 232 -0.11 3.54 -24.61
CA LEU A 232 0.72 2.49 -25.17
C LEU A 232 -0.13 1.42 -25.89
N ARG A 233 -1.18 0.91 -25.22
CA ARG A 233 -2.14 -0.04 -25.82
C ARG A 233 -2.92 0.51 -27.01
N LYS A 234 -3.01 1.84 -27.14
CA LYS A 234 -3.61 2.51 -28.31
C LYS A 234 -2.61 2.74 -29.44
N GLY A 235 -1.35 2.31 -29.29
CA GLY A 235 -0.28 2.55 -30.25
C GLY A 235 0.22 4.00 -30.27
N LYS A 236 -0.19 4.84 -29.31
CA LYS A 236 0.27 6.24 -29.19
C LYS A 236 1.56 6.27 -28.37
N LEU A 237 2.66 5.85 -28.98
CA LEU A 237 3.92 5.56 -28.29
C LEU A 237 4.57 6.83 -27.70
N GLU A 238 4.59 7.93 -28.46
CA GLU A 238 5.19 9.20 -28.03
C GLU A 238 4.43 9.79 -26.83
N ASP A 239 3.10 9.76 -26.90
CA ASP A 239 2.21 10.20 -25.82
C ASP A 239 2.41 9.35 -24.54
N ALA A 240 2.53 8.02 -24.70
CA ALA A 240 2.81 7.12 -23.58
C ALA A 240 4.17 7.43 -22.94
N ILE A 241 5.21 7.61 -23.75
CA ILE A 241 6.55 7.99 -23.28
C ILE A 241 6.51 9.34 -22.57
N ALA A 242 5.76 10.31 -23.06
CA ALA A 242 5.62 11.63 -22.41
C ALA A 242 4.98 11.50 -21.02
N LEU A 243 3.92 10.69 -20.87
CA LEU A 243 3.30 10.41 -19.58
C LEU A 243 4.25 9.64 -18.63
N PHE A 244 5.00 8.66 -19.14
CA PHE A 244 5.98 7.95 -18.32
C PHE A 244 7.14 8.84 -17.87
N LYS A 245 7.60 9.77 -18.72
CA LYS A 245 8.60 10.79 -18.35
C LYS A 245 8.08 11.71 -17.25
N LEU A 246 6.82 12.17 -17.38
CA LEU A 246 6.16 12.93 -16.33
C LEU A 246 6.16 12.12 -15.02
N ASN A 247 5.83 10.83 -15.08
CA ASN A 247 5.81 9.98 -13.88
C ASN A 247 7.18 9.89 -13.19
N VAL A 248 8.26 9.78 -13.98
CA VAL A 248 9.64 9.81 -13.48
C VAL A 248 9.99 11.16 -12.85
N GLU A 249 9.54 12.28 -13.42
CA GLU A 249 9.75 13.61 -12.84
C GLU A 249 9.05 13.76 -11.49
N VAL A 250 7.83 13.24 -11.35
CA VAL A 250 7.04 13.39 -10.13
C VAL A 250 7.47 12.40 -9.04
N TYR A 251 7.84 11.16 -9.41
CA TYR A 251 8.18 10.08 -8.47
C TYR A 251 9.56 9.46 -8.73
N PRO A 252 10.66 10.24 -8.67
CA PRO A 252 12.00 9.80 -9.07
C PRO A 252 12.62 8.71 -8.16
N ALA A 253 12.03 8.43 -7.00
CA ALA A 253 12.47 7.37 -6.09
C ALA A 253 11.79 6.01 -6.34
N SER A 254 10.79 5.95 -7.24
CA SER A 254 10.06 4.72 -7.51
C SER A 254 10.74 3.90 -8.61
N SER A 255 11.08 2.64 -8.31
CA SER A 255 11.62 1.74 -9.34
C SER A 255 10.63 1.47 -10.48
N ASN A 256 9.33 1.49 -10.20
CA ASN A 256 8.26 1.17 -11.14
C ASN A 256 8.12 2.22 -12.26
N VAL A 257 8.40 3.50 -11.99
CA VAL A 257 8.32 4.54 -13.02
C VAL A 257 9.41 4.41 -14.07
N TYR A 258 10.62 3.98 -13.67
CA TYR A 258 11.70 3.69 -14.61
C TYR A 258 11.45 2.41 -15.40
N ASP A 259 10.86 1.39 -14.78
CA ASP A 259 10.46 0.17 -15.48
C ASP A 259 9.46 0.48 -16.60
N SER A 260 8.41 1.24 -16.27
CA SER A 260 7.34 1.59 -17.21
C SER A 260 7.84 2.55 -18.32
N LEU A 261 8.73 3.49 -18.00
CA LEU A 261 9.40 4.30 -19.02
C LEU A 261 10.31 3.46 -19.92
N GLY A 262 10.99 2.45 -19.36
CA GLY A 262 11.75 1.46 -20.11
C GLY A 262 10.89 0.71 -21.12
N GLU A 263 9.72 0.24 -20.70
CA GLU A 263 8.75 -0.41 -21.59
C GLU A 263 8.24 0.51 -22.70
N GLY A 264 7.91 1.76 -22.37
CA GLY A 264 7.53 2.75 -23.39
C GLY A 264 8.60 2.93 -24.46
N TYR A 265 9.88 2.98 -24.06
CA TYR A 265 10.99 3.04 -25.00
C TYR A 265 11.20 1.73 -25.77
N MET A 266 10.99 0.57 -25.16
CA MET A 266 11.05 -0.73 -25.84
C MET A 266 10.05 -0.82 -26.99
N GLU A 267 8.79 -0.49 -26.72
CA GLU A 267 7.73 -0.51 -27.72
C GLU A 267 7.98 0.50 -28.85
N ASN A 268 8.62 1.63 -28.53
CA ASN A 268 9.04 2.61 -29.54
C ASN A 268 10.43 2.33 -30.15
N SER A 269 10.95 1.11 -30.04
CA SER A 269 12.24 0.69 -30.60
C SER A 269 13.46 1.54 -30.18
N GLN A 270 13.36 2.28 -29.08
CA GLN A 270 14.43 3.12 -28.52
C GLN A 270 15.23 2.32 -27.48
N TYR A 271 15.87 1.25 -27.92
CA TYR A 271 16.45 0.22 -27.04
C TYR A 271 17.51 0.74 -26.06
N GLU A 272 18.36 1.67 -26.47
CA GLU A 272 19.39 2.25 -25.57
C GLU A 272 18.76 3.02 -24.40
N LEU A 273 17.67 3.75 -24.66
CA LEU A 273 16.93 4.46 -23.63
C LEU A 273 16.16 3.49 -22.72
N ALA A 274 15.64 2.40 -23.28
CA ALA A 274 15.02 1.34 -22.49
C ALA A 274 16.03 0.69 -21.52
N ILE A 275 17.22 0.30 -22.02
CA ILE A 275 18.30 -0.27 -21.20
C ILE A 275 18.68 0.64 -20.04
N LYS A 276 18.84 1.95 -20.32
CA LYS A 276 19.16 2.94 -19.29
C LYS A 276 18.11 2.96 -18.17
N ASN A 277 16.83 2.92 -18.53
CA ASN A 277 15.73 2.99 -17.56
C ASN A 277 15.56 1.68 -16.78
N TYR A 278 15.64 0.51 -17.41
CA TYR A 278 15.60 -0.76 -16.67
C TYR A 278 16.77 -0.91 -15.69
N LYS A 279 17.98 -0.45 -16.05
CA LYS A 279 19.11 -0.40 -15.13
C LYS A 279 18.82 0.49 -13.92
N LYS A 280 18.23 1.67 -14.13
CA LYS A 280 17.84 2.56 -13.02
C LYS A 280 16.75 1.95 -12.14
N SER A 281 15.79 1.24 -12.72
CA SER A 281 14.78 0.50 -11.97
C SER A 281 15.42 -0.54 -11.04
N LEU A 282 16.39 -1.32 -11.54
CA LEU A 282 17.13 -2.31 -10.73
C LEU A 282 18.06 -1.69 -9.69
N GLU A 283 18.60 -0.51 -9.94
CA GLU A 283 19.38 0.24 -8.94
C GLU A 283 18.50 0.61 -7.73
N LEU A 284 17.27 1.05 -7.98
CA LEU A 284 16.30 1.41 -6.92
C LEU A 284 15.64 0.19 -6.28
N ASN A 285 15.42 -0.88 -7.05
CA ASN A 285 14.85 -2.13 -6.59
C ASN A 285 15.51 -3.33 -7.28
N PRO A 286 16.54 -3.93 -6.66
CA PRO A 286 17.25 -5.09 -7.21
C PRO A 286 16.37 -6.31 -7.49
N ASN A 287 15.16 -6.37 -6.90
CA ASN A 287 14.21 -7.45 -7.05
C ASN A 287 13.18 -7.24 -8.18
N ASN A 288 13.29 -6.17 -8.98
CA ASN A 288 12.41 -5.99 -10.13
C ASN A 288 12.67 -7.09 -11.19
N ALA A 289 11.82 -8.12 -11.20
CA ALA A 289 11.95 -9.27 -12.10
C ALA A 289 11.77 -8.88 -13.57
N ASN A 290 10.84 -7.96 -13.86
CA ASN A 290 10.53 -7.49 -15.21
C ASN A 290 11.74 -6.79 -15.83
N ALA A 291 12.30 -5.79 -15.14
CA ALA A 291 13.49 -5.08 -15.59
C ALA A 291 14.68 -6.02 -15.87
N ARG A 292 14.86 -7.06 -15.04
CA ARG A 292 15.91 -8.08 -15.22
C ARG A 292 15.66 -8.94 -16.45
N GLU A 293 14.42 -9.34 -16.70
CA GLU A 293 14.04 -10.12 -17.87
C GLU A 293 14.22 -9.32 -19.16
N MET A 294 13.78 -8.07 -19.17
CA MET A 294 13.88 -7.18 -20.32
C MET A 294 15.33 -6.86 -20.70
N LEU A 295 16.20 -6.62 -19.72
CA LEU A 295 17.64 -6.46 -19.97
C LEU A 295 18.27 -7.73 -20.56
N LYS A 296 17.93 -8.92 -20.04
CA LYS A 296 18.41 -10.19 -20.62
C LYS A 296 17.93 -10.38 -22.06
N LYS A 297 16.70 -10.00 -22.37
CA LYS A 297 16.14 -10.06 -23.73
C LYS A 297 16.91 -9.15 -24.68
N LEU A 298 17.19 -7.92 -24.26
CA LEU A 298 17.97 -6.94 -25.01
C LEU A 298 19.43 -7.36 -25.22
N GLU A 299 20.07 -7.98 -24.23
CA GLU A 299 21.43 -8.49 -24.33
C GLU A 299 21.56 -9.69 -25.29
N LYS A 300 20.53 -10.54 -25.36
CA LYS A 300 20.48 -11.67 -26.30
C LYS A 300 20.22 -11.24 -27.74
N ASN A 301 19.43 -10.19 -27.91
CA ASN A 301 19.05 -9.66 -29.21
C ASN A 301 19.97 -8.53 -29.68
N LYS A 302 21.25 -8.52 -29.28
CA LYS A 302 22.23 -7.52 -29.72
C LYS A 302 22.07 -7.26 -31.22
N LEU A 303 21.55 -6.07 -31.53
CA LEU A 303 21.55 -5.43 -32.85
C LEU A 303 22.98 -5.34 -33.38
#